data_AF-A0A957NP58-F1
#
_entry.id   AF-A0A957NP58-F1
#
_cell.length_a   1.000
_cell.length_b   1.000
_cell.length_c   1.000
_cell.angle_alpha   90.00
_cell.angle_beta   90.00
_cell.angle_gamma   90.00
#
_symmetry.space_group_name_H-M   'P 1'
#
loop_
_entity.id
_entity.type
_entity.pdbx_description
1 polymer ?
#
loop_
_entity_poly.entity_id
_entity_poly.type
_entity_poly.pdbx_seq_one_letter_code
_entity_poly.pdbx_strand_id
1 'polypeptide(L)'
;MITIFHKPHRARKSEASFVQALQHHFPQARYCAENYPIESSYLHKYVHTAQLLAAIERDNGLPAKQRSHCIALLNDCPPELQVAHDPARISFDVVMTSDDDIYYWEYHENQHRRLTVARPQYIYDAATGVAITVPRYLQRLVRDIWRLQYFRPYTIVWKDWFETQQTSYQPKLQVGLQEYVLPQRFSFLTFYECLSSQNLK
;
A
#
# COMPACT_ATOMS: atom_id res chain seq x y z
N MET A 1 6.10 -24.75 -1.89
CA MET A 1 5.74 -24.70 -0.43
C MET A 1 5.46 -23.25 -0.05
N ILE A 2 4.38 -22.98 0.71
CA ILE A 2 4.01 -21.62 1.10
C ILE A 2 4.76 -21.19 2.38
N THR A 3 5.33 -19.98 2.39
CA THR A 3 5.80 -19.29 3.62
C THR A 3 5.06 -17.97 3.78
N ILE A 4 4.60 -17.66 5.00
CA ILE A 4 3.94 -16.41 5.38
C ILE A 4 4.91 -15.58 6.24
N PHE A 5 5.33 -14.43 5.75
CA PHE A 5 6.12 -13.43 6.47
C PHE A 5 5.21 -12.36 7.05
N HIS A 6 5.23 -12.19 8.36
CA HIS A 6 4.49 -11.15 9.07
C HIS A 6 5.21 -10.79 10.37
N LYS A 7 5.53 -9.51 10.58
CA LYS A 7 6.09 -9.02 11.84
C LYS A 7 4.95 -8.59 12.79
N PRO A 8 4.64 -9.37 13.83
CA PRO A 8 3.49 -9.10 14.68
C PRO A 8 3.65 -7.80 15.48
N HIS A 9 2.54 -7.07 15.64
CA HIS A 9 2.51 -5.85 16.45
C HIS A 9 1.32 -5.87 17.42
N ARG A 10 1.60 -5.81 18.74
CA ARG A 10 0.60 -5.97 19.82
C ARG A 10 -0.66 -5.09 19.71
N ALA A 11 -0.54 -3.89 19.12
CA ALA A 11 -1.66 -2.97 18.98
C ALA A 11 -2.54 -3.23 17.75
N ARG A 12 -2.12 -4.08 16.80
CA ARG A 12 -2.79 -4.28 15.50
C ARG A 12 -3.65 -5.54 15.51
N LYS A 13 -4.68 -5.55 16.36
CA LYS A 13 -5.54 -6.73 16.56
C LYS A 13 -6.27 -7.17 15.28
N SER A 14 -6.73 -6.21 14.48
CA SER A 14 -7.47 -6.47 13.25
C SER A 14 -6.60 -7.11 12.18
N GLU A 15 -5.39 -6.58 11.98
CA GLU A 15 -4.37 -7.16 11.11
C GLU A 15 -3.99 -8.58 11.59
N ALA A 16 -3.79 -8.78 12.89
CA ALA A 16 -3.51 -10.09 13.45
C ALA A 16 -4.65 -11.11 13.18
N SER A 17 -5.91 -10.69 13.28
CA SER A 17 -7.08 -11.50 12.92
C SER A 17 -7.07 -11.89 11.44
N PHE A 18 -6.67 -10.95 10.57
CA PHE A 18 -6.50 -11.22 9.14
C PHE A 18 -5.38 -12.24 8.88
N VAL A 19 -4.22 -12.10 9.54
CA VAL A 19 -3.13 -13.08 9.42
C VAL A 19 -3.54 -14.47 9.92
N GLN A 20 -4.30 -14.54 11.02
CA GLN A 20 -4.85 -15.82 11.50
C GLN A 20 -5.77 -16.48 10.48
N ALA A 21 -6.61 -15.71 9.79
CA ALA A 21 -7.45 -16.23 8.71
C ALA A 21 -6.61 -16.78 7.55
N LEU A 22 -5.50 -16.11 7.19
CA LEU A 22 -4.56 -16.65 6.19
C LEU A 22 -3.93 -17.96 6.65
N GLN A 23 -3.43 -18.05 7.89
CA GLN A 23 -2.83 -19.28 8.43
C GLN A 23 -3.84 -20.44 8.48
N HIS A 24 -5.10 -20.15 8.80
CA HIS A 24 -6.16 -21.16 8.78
C HIS A 24 -6.44 -21.67 7.37
N HIS A 25 -6.43 -20.78 6.36
CA HIS A 25 -6.65 -21.15 4.97
C HIS A 25 -5.46 -21.89 4.34
N PHE A 26 -4.24 -21.58 4.79
CA PHE A 26 -3.00 -22.24 4.37
C PHE A 26 -2.36 -23.01 5.53
N PRO A 27 -2.97 -24.11 6.01
CA PRO A 27 -2.57 -24.77 7.26
C PRO A 27 -1.16 -25.40 7.20
N GLN A 28 -0.64 -25.64 6.00
CA GLN A 28 0.71 -26.18 5.78
C GLN A 28 1.75 -25.08 5.54
N ALA A 29 1.35 -23.80 5.56
CA ALA A 29 2.28 -22.72 5.35
C ALA A 29 3.25 -22.58 6.53
N ARG A 30 4.52 -22.40 6.23
CA ARG A 30 5.52 -22.03 7.24
C ARG A 30 5.29 -20.58 7.65
N TYR A 31 5.25 -20.30 8.95
CA TYR A 31 5.12 -18.93 9.44
C TYR A 31 6.46 -18.35 9.88
N CYS A 32 6.79 -17.16 9.39
CA CYS A 32 8.01 -16.42 9.71
C CYS A 32 7.63 -15.07 10.36
N ALA A 33 7.99 -14.88 11.62
CA ALA A 33 7.61 -13.71 12.44
C ALA A 33 8.45 -12.45 12.15
N GLU A 34 8.81 -12.22 10.90
CA GLU A 34 9.74 -11.18 10.46
C GLU A 34 9.19 -10.49 9.19
N ASN A 35 9.77 -9.33 8.86
CA ASN A 35 9.49 -8.70 7.58
C ASN A 35 10.19 -9.49 6.46
N TYR A 36 9.52 -9.64 5.31
CA TYR A 36 10.18 -10.13 4.11
C TYR A 36 11.24 -9.11 3.64
N PRO A 37 12.46 -9.54 3.27
CA PRO A 37 13.50 -8.64 2.79
C PRO A 37 13.14 -8.12 1.39
N ILE A 38 13.14 -6.80 1.23
CA ILE A 38 12.90 -6.15 -0.07
C ILE A 38 14.24 -5.86 -0.74
N GLU A 39 14.32 -6.11 -2.05
CA GLU A 39 15.54 -5.83 -2.81
C GLU A 39 15.85 -4.33 -2.85
N SER A 40 17.14 -3.98 -2.82
CA SER A 40 17.61 -2.60 -2.93
C SER A 40 17.28 -1.96 -4.28
N SER A 41 17.06 -2.77 -5.32
CA SER A 41 16.64 -2.33 -6.66
C SER A 41 15.35 -1.50 -6.62
N TYR A 42 14.46 -1.74 -5.65
CA TYR A 42 13.24 -0.98 -5.46
C TYR A 42 13.47 0.46 -4.98
N LEU A 43 14.63 0.78 -4.39
CA LEU A 43 14.93 2.16 -3.96
C LEU A 43 15.02 3.15 -5.13
N HIS A 44 15.26 2.65 -6.34
CA HIS A 44 15.33 3.44 -7.58
C HIS A 44 13.99 3.48 -8.34
N LYS A 45 12.89 3.22 -7.63
CA LYS A 45 11.52 3.34 -8.14
C LYS A 45 10.86 4.55 -7.48
N TYR A 46 10.21 5.41 -8.25
CA TYR A 46 9.78 6.73 -7.80
C TYR A 46 8.31 7.00 -8.12
N VAL A 47 7.66 7.81 -7.31
CA VAL A 47 6.30 8.30 -7.62
C VAL A 47 6.40 9.63 -8.33
N HIS A 48 5.81 9.73 -9.53
CA HIS A 48 5.72 10.99 -10.24
C HIS A 48 4.63 11.88 -9.60
N THR A 49 5.03 13.06 -9.13
CA THR A 49 4.15 14.00 -8.43
C THR A 49 2.99 14.45 -9.31
N ALA A 50 3.23 14.73 -10.59
CA ALA A 50 2.18 15.14 -11.53
C ALA A 50 1.12 14.05 -11.76
N GLN A 51 1.52 12.77 -11.83
CA GLN A 51 0.60 11.65 -11.96
C GLN A 51 -0.24 11.49 -10.69
N LEU A 52 0.39 11.60 -9.52
CA LEU A 52 -0.32 11.54 -8.24
C LEU A 52 -1.33 12.70 -8.09
N LEU A 53 -0.94 13.92 -8.44
CA LEU A 53 -1.84 15.08 -8.45
C LEU A 53 -3.06 14.82 -9.35
N ALA A 54 -2.85 14.36 -10.59
CA ALA A 54 -3.94 14.04 -11.51
C ALA A 54 -4.86 12.91 -11.00
N ALA A 55 -4.33 11.92 -10.27
CA ALA A 55 -5.17 10.91 -9.59
C ALA A 55 -6.02 11.54 -8.49
N ILE A 56 -5.41 12.37 -7.64
CA ILE A 56 -6.08 13.04 -6.51
C ILE A 56 -7.19 13.96 -7.00
N GLU A 57 -6.98 14.74 -8.06
CA GLU A 57 -7.97 15.68 -8.59
C GLU A 57 -9.22 15.01 -9.16
N ARG A 58 -9.05 13.84 -9.81
CA ARG A 58 -10.15 13.08 -10.41
C ARG A 58 -10.94 12.26 -9.39
N ASP A 59 -10.34 11.98 -8.24
CA ASP A 59 -10.95 11.11 -7.24
C ASP A 59 -12.06 11.82 -6.43
N ASN A 60 -13.19 11.14 -6.31
CA ASN A 60 -14.34 11.58 -5.51
C ASN A 60 -14.54 10.72 -4.25
N GLY A 61 -13.69 9.73 -4.00
CA GLY A 61 -13.75 8.86 -2.82
C GLY A 61 -13.00 9.41 -1.60
N LEU A 62 -12.02 10.29 -1.83
CA LEU A 62 -11.24 10.98 -0.81
C LEU A 62 -12.03 12.17 -0.22
N PRO A 63 -11.89 12.44 1.09
CA PRO A 63 -12.53 13.60 1.71
C PRO A 63 -12.02 14.92 1.09
N ALA A 64 -12.94 15.80 0.69
CA ALA A 64 -12.62 17.03 -0.06
C ALA A 64 -11.54 17.90 0.62
N LYS A 65 -11.62 18.10 1.95
CA LYS A 65 -10.63 18.88 2.70
C LYS A 65 -9.23 18.26 2.60
N GLN A 66 -9.13 16.95 2.78
CA GLN A 66 -7.87 16.21 2.74
C GLN A 66 -7.31 16.14 1.32
N ARG A 67 -8.18 16.02 0.31
CA ARG A 67 -7.82 16.13 -1.10
C ARG A 67 -7.14 17.48 -1.38
N SER A 68 -7.75 18.59 -0.99
CA SER A 68 -7.16 19.94 -1.14
C SER A 68 -5.83 20.07 -0.41
N HIS A 69 -5.69 19.52 0.80
CA HIS A 69 -4.44 19.55 1.55
C HIS A 69 -3.33 18.74 0.86
N CYS A 70 -3.64 17.55 0.35
CA CYS A 70 -2.67 16.75 -0.42
C CYS A 70 -2.21 17.49 -1.67
N ILE A 71 -3.13 18.11 -2.42
CA ILE A 71 -2.79 18.91 -3.62
C ILE A 71 -1.86 20.04 -3.25
N ALA A 72 -2.18 20.83 -2.22
CA ALA A 72 -1.33 21.94 -1.78
C ALA A 72 0.09 21.48 -1.43
N LEU A 73 0.22 20.41 -0.65
CA LEU A 73 1.52 19.87 -0.25
C LEU A 73 2.32 19.28 -1.42
N LEU A 74 1.64 18.64 -2.38
CA LEU A 74 2.29 18.03 -3.54
C LEU A 74 2.72 19.06 -4.59
N ASN A 75 2.05 20.22 -4.67
CA ASN A 75 2.49 21.31 -5.55
C ASN A 75 3.86 21.88 -5.14
N ASP A 76 4.23 21.75 -3.86
CA ASP A 76 5.55 22.15 -3.34
C ASP A 76 6.59 21.01 -3.41
N CYS A 77 6.22 19.82 -3.89
CA CYS A 77 7.10 18.67 -3.99
C CYS A 77 7.87 18.64 -5.32
N PRO A 78 9.06 17.99 -5.37
CA PRO A 78 9.79 17.79 -6.61
C PRO A 78 9.01 16.89 -7.59
N PRO A 79 9.40 16.84 -8.88
CA PRO A 79 8.71 16.04 -9.90
C PRO A 79 8.63 14.53 -9.56
N GLU A 80 9.63 14.01 -8.86
CA GLU A 80 9.74 12.60 -8.50
C GLU A 80 10.02 12.42 -7.01
N LEU A 81 9.28 11.50 -6.40
CA LEU A 81 9.33 11.22 -4.96
C LEU A 81 9.83 9.80 -4.70
N GLN A 82 10.80 9.68 -3.81
CA GLN A 82 11.29 8.43 -3.26
C GLN A 82 10.65 8.16 -1.89
N VAL A 83 10.28 6.90 -1.63
CA VAL A 83 9.56 6.51 -0.39
C VAL A 83 10.48 6.13 0.78
N ALA A 84 11.71 5.71 0.49
CA ALA A 84 12.70 5.27 1.46
C ALA A 84 14.11 5.28 0.85
N HIS A 85 15.15 5.45 1.69
CA HIS A 85 16.57 5.32 1.32
C HIS A 85 17.20 3.99 1.73
N ASP A 86 16.46 3.16 2.46
CA ASP A 86 16.92 1.90 3.03
C ASP A 86 15.83 0.84 2.77
N PRO A 87 16.14 -0.29 2.12
CA PRO A 87 15.16 -1.32 1.85
C PRO A 87 14.53 -1.89 3.13
N ALA A 88 15.23 -1.85 4.27
CA ALA A 88 14.69 -2.31 5.56
C ALA A 88 13.53 -1.43 6.06
N ARG A 89 13.36 -0.22 5.51
CA ARG A 89 12.22 0.66 5.79
C ARG A 89 11.01 0.38 4.90
N ILE A 90 11.18 -0.46 3.87
CA ILE A 90 10.08 -0.96 3.06
C ILE A 90 9.59 -2.25 3.71
N SER A 91 8.31 -2.30 4.00
CA SER A 91 7.67 -3.48 4.56
C SER A 91 6.30 -3.65 3.92
N PHE A 92 5.73 -4.85 4.05
CA PHE A 92 4.32 -5.12 3.78
C PHE A 92 3.70 -5.69 5.06
N ASP A 93 2.38 -5.58 5.22
CA ASP A 93 1.73 -6.17 6.40
C ASP A 93 1.85 -7.70 6.36
N VAL A 94 1.72 -8.30 5.18
CA VAL A 94 2.00 -9.73 4.93
C VAL A 94 2.70 -9.90 3.58
N VAL A 95 3.70 -10.79 3.53
CA VAL A 95 4.24 -11.32 2.27
C VAL A 95 4.12 -12.83 2.29
N MET A 96 3.61 -13.42 1.22
CA MET A 96 3.57 -14.86 1.04
C MET A 96 4.49 -15.26 -0.10
N THR A 97 5.32 -16.28 0.09
CA THR A 97 6.10 -16.88 -0.99
C THR A 97 5.55 -18.27 -1.28
N SER A 98 5.33 -18.59 -2.55
CA SER A 98 4.99 -19.96 -2.97
C SER A 98 5.82 -20.33 -4.18
N ASP A 99 6.63 -21.37 -4.01
CA ASP A 99 7.54 -21.84 -5.05
C ASP A 99 8.52 -20.72 -5.45
N ASP A 100 8.38 -20.13 -6.63
CA ASP A 100 9.22 -19.01 -7.10
C ASP A 100 8.50 -17.65 -7.10
N ASP A 101 7.22 -17.61 -6.68
CA ASP A 101 6.42 -16.39 -6.68
C ASP A 101 6.36 -15.71 -5.30
N ILE A 102 6.28 -14.38 -5.33
CA ILE A 102 6.14 -13.53 -4.13
C ILE A 102 4.83 -12.74 -4.24
N TYR A 103 3.96 -12.89 -3.24
CA TYR A 103 2.65 -12.25 -3.15
C TYR A 103 2.65 -11.24 -2.00
N TYR A 104 2.39 -9.98 -2.33
CA TYR A 104 2.45 -8.87 -1.38
C TYR A 104 1.04 -8.47 -0.94
N TRP A 105 0.80 -8.32 0.37
CA TRP A 105 -0.52 -8.01 0.92
C TRP A 105 -0.44 -6.84 1.91
N GLU A 106 -1.35 -5.88 1.76
CA GLU A 106 -1.58 -4.80 2.75
C GLU A 106 -2.97 -4.92 3.37
N TYR A 107 -3.05 -4.65 4.66
CA TYR A 107 -4.29 -4.62 5.43
C TYR A 107 -4.67 -3.17 5.74
N HIS A 108 -5.49 -2.57 4.88
CA HIS A 108 -5.79 -1.15 4.94
C HIS A 108 -6.91 -0.81 5.94
N GLU A 109 -6.57 0.02 6.92
CA GLU A 109 -7.52 0.60 7.85
C GLU A 109 -8.16 1.90 7.31
N ASN A 110 -9.24 2.35 7.95
CA ASN A 110 -9.99 3.57 7.58
C ASN A 110 -9.11 4.83 7.48
N GLN A 111 -7.97 4.88 8.16
CA GLN A 111 -7.01 5.98 8.08
C GLN A 111 -6.39 6.17 6.68
N HIS A 112 -6.29 5.11 5.87
CA HIS A 112 -5.79 5.19 4.48
C HIS A 112 -6.81 5.94 3.60
N ARG A 113 -8.10 5.64 3.78
CA ARG A 113 -9.22 6.29 3.07
C ARG A 113 -9.46 7.73 3.53
N ARG A 114 -9.42 7.97 4.84
CA ARG A 114 -9.78 9.29 5.42
C ARG A 114 -8.64 10.29 5.42
N LEU A 115 -7.40 9.83 5.20
CA LEU A 115 -6.20 10.67 5.23
C LEU A 115 -6.06 11.51 6.51
N THR A 116 -6.27 10.89 7.69
CA THR A 116 -6.44 11.64 8.96
C THR A 116 -5.20 11.70 9.85
N VAL A 117 -4.18 10.87 9.63
CA VAL A 117 -3.01 10.81 10.54
C VAL A 117 -2.02 11.90 10.16
N ALA A 118 -1.98 12.99 10.94
CA ALA A 118 -1.20 14.18 10.61
C ALA A 118 0.23 14.20 11.15
N ARG A 119 0.65 13.21 11.95
CA ARG A 119 2.00 13.21 12.55
C ARG A 119 3.08 13.34 11.46
N PRO A 120 4.14 14.13 11.66
CA PRO A 120 5.20 14.32 10.67
C PRO A 120 5.87 13.00 10.28
N GLN A 121 6.15 12.82 9.00
CA GLN A 121 6.90 11.72 8.40
C GLN A 121 7.74 12.26 7.24
N TYR A 122 8.60 11.43 6.68
CA TYR A 122 9.47 11.80 5.58
C TYR A 122 9.09 11.06 4.30
N ILE A 123 9.09 11.82 3.20
CA ILE A 123 9.32 11.34 1.84
C ILE A 123 10.61 12.02 1.35
N TYR A 124 11.10 11.69 0.17
CA TYR A 124 12.39 12.20 -0.29
C TYR A 124 12.31 12.64 -1.74
N ASP A 125 13.08 13.67 -2.08
CA ASP A 125 13.34 14.05 -3.47
C ASP A 125 14.18 12.95 -4.14
N ALA A 126 13.69 12.38 -5.24
CA ALA A 126 14.41 11.33 -5.96
C ALA A 126 15.74 11.82 -6.56
N ALA A 127 15.84 13.10 -6.93
CA ALA A 127 17.02 13.66 -7.60
C ALA A 127 18.14 13.99 -6.60
N THR A 128 17.79 14.56 -5.44
CA THR A 128 18.76 15.06 -4.46
C THR A 128 18.89 14.16 -3.23
N GLY A 129 17.91 13.28 -2.98
CA GLY A 129 17.80 12.49 -1.75
C GLY A 129 17.43 13.30 -0.51
N VAL A 130 17.09 14.58 -0.66
CA VAL A 130 16.73 15.45 0.46
C VAL A 130 15.39 15.02 1.06
N ALA A 131 15.34 14.92 2.38
CA ALA A 131 14.13 14.58 3.12
C ALA A 131 13.13 15.73 3.13
N ILE A 132 11.90 15.43 2.75
CA ILE A 132 10.75 16.35 2.74
C ILE A 132 9.81 15.92 3.86
N THR A 133 9.52 16.85 4.78
CA THR A 133 8.61 16.56 5.90
C THR A 133 7.16 16.73 5.44
N VAL A 134 6.38 15.67 5.53
CA VAL A 134 4.95 15.67 5.18
C VAL A 134 4.11 15.02 6.28
N PRO A 135 2.80 15.31 6.37
CA PRO A 135 1.90 14.56 7.24
C PRO A 135 1.88 13.07 6.87
N ARG A 136 1.75 12.20 7.87
CA ARG A 136 1.76 10.73 7.67
C ARG A 136 0.71 10.24 6.67
N TYR A 137 -0.45 10.88 6.58
CA TYR A 137 -1.46 10.49 5.59
C TYR A 137 -0.94 10.65 4.15
N LEU A 138 -0.19 11.72 3.86
CA LEU A 138 0.38 11.95 2.53
C LEU A 138 1.54 10.99 2.29
N GLN A 139 2.42 10.80 3.27
CA GLN A 139 3.49 9.80 3.18
C GLN A 139 2.95 8.40 2.90
N ARG A 140 1.84 8.00 3.55
CA ARG A 140 1.16 6.73 3.28
C ARG A 140 0.60 6.67 1.88
N LEU A 141 -0.11 7.71 1.43
CA LEU A 141 -0.66 7.76 0.08
C LEU A 141 0.44 7.58 -0.98
N VAL A 142 1.54 8.33 -0.87
CA VAL A 142 2.71 8.19 -1.77
C VAL A 142 3.26 6.77 -1.71
N ARG A 143 3.42 6.18 -0.52
CA ARG A 143 3.92 4.82 -0.37
C ARG A 143 2.98 3.75 -0.92
N ASP A 144 1.68 3.89 -0.72
CA ASP A 144 0.68 2.95 -1.20
C ASP A 144 0.64 3.00 -2.74
N ILE A 145 0.74 4.19 -3.32
CA ILE A 145 0.88 4.38 -4.77
C ILE A 145 2.16 3.75 -5.32
N TRP A 146 3.29 3.98 -4.65
CA TRP A 146 4.55 3.35 -5.02
C TRP A 146 4.46 1.81 -5.01
N ARG A 147 3.87 1.23 -3.96
CA ARG A 147 3.65 -0.22 -3.88
C ARG A 147 2.77 -0.72 -5.03
N LEU A 148 1.68 0.01 -5.29
CA LEU A 148 0.76 -0.27 -6.40
C LEU A 148 1.42 -0.22 -7.77
N GLN A 149 2.48 0.57 -7.97
CA GLN A 149 3.17 0.64 -9.25
C GLN A 149 4.16 -0.50 -9.46
N TYR A 150 4.85 -0.94 -8.40
CA TYR A 150 6.08 -1.72 -8.56
C TYR A 150 6.02 -3.15 -8.02
N PHE A 151 5.00 -3.50 -7.23
CA PHE A 151 4.89 -4.83 -6.64
C PHE A 151 3.75 -5.61 -7.28
N ARG A 152 4.05 -6.79 -7.80
CA ARG A 152 3.08 -7.74 -8.34
C ARG A 152 3.53 -9.17 -8.03
N PRO A 153 2.59 -10.08 -7.71
CA PRO A 153 1.17 -9.81 -7.42
C PRO A 153 0.96 -9.04 -6.11
N TYR A 154 -0.06 -8.18 -6.08
CA TYR A 154 -0.33 -7.30 -4.93
C TYR A 154 -1.82 -7.29 -4.56
N THR A 155 -2.09 -7.47 -3.27
CA THR A 155 -3.44 -7.54 -2.73
C THR A 155 -3.64 -6.50 -1.64
N ILE A 156 -4.71 -5.72 -1.76
CA ILE A 156 -5.18 -4.81 -0.70
C ILE A 156 -6.44 -5.41 -0.10
N VAL A 157 -6.44 -5.60 1.22
CA VAL A 157 -7.64 -6.00 1.98
C VAL A 157 -8.05 -4.85 2.87
N TRP A 158 -9.21 -4.26 2.63
CA TRP A 158 -9.73 -3.22 3.51
C TRP A 158 -10.34 -3.84 4.77
N LYS A 159 -10.03 -3.24 5.93
CA LYS A 159 -10.50 -3.68 7.24
C LYS A 159 -12.02 -3.85 7.29
N ASP A 160 -12.76 -2.84 6.84
CA ASP A 160 -14.22 -2.83 6.90
C ASP A 160 -14.83 -3.92 6.00
N TRP A 161 -14.24 -4.16 4.84
CA TRP A 161 -14.62 -5.28 3.99
C TRP A 161 -14.33 -6.62 4.68
N PHE A 162 -13.13 -6.82 5.21
CA PHE A 162 -12.74 -8.07 5.86
C PHE A 162 -13.63 -8.38 7.07
N GLU A 163 -13.89 -7.41 7.95
CA GLU A 163 -14.76 -7.61 9.10
C GLU A 163 -16.18 -8.05 8.71
N THR A 164 -16.66 -7.67 7.51
CA THR A 164 -17.97 -8.09 6.99
C THR A 164 -17.96 -9.41 6.23
N GLN A 165 -16.83 -9.84 5.67
CA GLN A 165 -16.72 -11.00 4.79
C GLN A 165 -15.80 -12.11 5.32
N GLN A 166 -15.17 -11.95 6.49
CA GLN A 166 -14.12 -12.86 6.99
C GLN A 166 -14.55 -14.33 7.07
N THR A 167 -15.84 -14.61 7.27
CA THR A 167 -16.36 -15.98 7.37
C THR A 167 -16.55 -16.67 6.02
N SER A 168 -16.75 -15.90 4.94
CA SER A 168 -16.92 -16.40 3.57
C SER A 168 -15.67 -16.18 2.72
N TYR A 169 -14.72 -15.38 3.20
CA TYR A 169 -13.52 -15.03 2.46
C TYR A 169 -12.59 -16.23 2.29
N GLN A 170 -12.25 -16.52 1.04
CA GLN A 170 -11.26 -17.52 0.67
C GLN A 170 -10.06 -16.80 0.04
N PRO A 171 -8.99 -16.51 0.83
CA PRO A 171 -7.80 -15.86 0.30
C PRO A 171 -7.14 -16.76 -0.75
N LYS A 172 -6.80 -16.18 -1.91
CA LYS A 172 -6.15 -16.89 -3.01
C LYS A 172 -4.84 -16.22 -3.38
N LEU A 173 -3.83 -17.02 -3.66
CA LEU A 173 -2.63 -16.57 -4.35
C LEU A 173 -3.00 -16.40 -5.82
N GLN A 174 -3.02 -15.16 -6.30
CA GLN A 174 -3.49 -14.83 -7.63
C GLN A 174 -2.65 -13.70 -8.21
N VAL A 175 -2.51 -13.71 -9.54
CA VAL A 175 -1.71 -12.73 -10.28
C VAL A 175 -2.39 -11.36 -10.34
N GLY A 176 -1.59 -10.34 -10.65
CA GLY A 176 -2.08 -8.98 -10.87
C GLY A 176 -2.29 -8.17 -9.60
N LEU A 177 -3.17 -7.18 -9.69
CA LEU A 177 -3.57 -6.30 -8.59
C LEU A 177 -4.98 -6.68 -8.16
N GLN A 178 -5.18 -6.81 -6.85
CA GLN A 178 -6.44 -7.24 -6.26
C GLN A 178 -6.78 -6.31 -5.11
N GLU A 179 -8.02 -5.84 -5.05
CA GLU A 179 -8.48 -4.99 -3.95
C GLU A 179 -9.85 -5.45 -3.45
N TYR A 180 -9.90 -5.78 -2.18
CA TYR A 180 -11.12 -6.21 -1.50
C TYR A 180 -11.67 -5.05 -0.67
N VAL A 181 -12.67 -4.37 -1.23
CA VAL A 181 -13.23 -3.13 -0.71
C VAL A 181 -14.76 -3.15 -0.75
N LEU A 182 -15.41 -2.45 0.19
CA LEU A 182 -16.87 -2.27 0.15
C LEU A 182 -17.28 -1.38 -1.03
N PRO A 183 -18.45 -1.61 -1.66
CA PRO A 183 -18.95 -0.75 -2.73
C PRO A 183 -19.09 0.72 -2.30
N GLN A 184 -18.93 1.64 -3.27
CA GLN A 184 -19.07 3.10 -3.07
C GLN A 184 -18.09 3.69 -2.04
N ARG A 185 -17.00 2.98 -1.73
CA ARG A 185 -15.89 3.50 -0.94
C ARG A 185 -14.71 3.83 -1.85
N PHE A 186 -13.77 4.61 -1.32
CA PHE A 186 -12.48 4.81 -1.94
C PHE A 186 -11.80 3.46 -2.23
N SER A 187 -11.32 3.31 -3.46
CA SER A 187 -10.64 2.14 -3.99
C SER A 187 -9.40 2.59 -4.75
N PHE A 188 -8.26 1.98 -4.43
CA PHE A 188 -7.00 2.20 -5.12
C PHE A 188 -7.03 1.76 -6.59
N LEU A 189 -7.79 0.71 -6.92
CA LEU A 189 -8.03 0.31 -8.31
C LEU A 189 -8.60 1.50 -9.09
N THR A 190 -9.74 2.06 -8.65
CA THR A 190 -10.36 3.20 -9.34
C THR A 190 -9.53 4.48 -9.26
N PHE A 191 -8.79 4.67 -8.17
CA PHE A 191 -7.98 5.86 -7.94
C PHE A 191 -6.78 5.95 -8.89
N TYR A 192 -6.10 4.83 -9.16
CA TYR A 192 -4.80 4.83 -9.79
C TYR A 192 -4.70 4.08 -11.13
N GLU A 193 -5.64 3.17 -11.45
CA GLU A 193 -5.64 2.46 -12.75
C GLU A 193 -5.86 3.39 -13.95
N CYS A 194 -6.43 4.58 -13.72
CA CYS A 194 -6.68 5.59 -14.76
C CYS A 194 -5.41 6.32 -15.28
N LEU A 195 -4.20 5.89 -14.89
CA LEU A 195 -2.92 6.48 -15.33
C LEU A 195 -2.00 5.49 -16.05
N SER A 196 -2.06 4.21 -15.71
CA SER A 196 -1.28 3.16 -16.37
C SER A 196 -1.68 2.93 -17.82
N SER A 197 -2.91 3.27 -18.21
CA SER A 197 -3.41 3.15 -19.59
C SER A 197 -2.95 4.29 -20.51
N GLN A 198 -2.27 5.31 -19.98
CA GLN A 198 -1.76 6.46 -20.77
C GLN A 198 -0.26 6.40 -21.07
N ASN A 199 0.49 5.47 -20.46
CA ASN A 199 1.92 5.25 -20.73
C ASN A 199 2.18 4.08 -21.70
N LEU A 200 1.16 3.66 -22.46
CA LEU A 200 1.24 2.67 -23.54
C LEU A 200 1.01 3.29 -24.94
N LYS A 201 1.35 4.57 -25.12
CA LYS A 201 1.39 5.22 -26.43
C LYS A 201 2.76 5.83 -26.70
#